data_AF-A0A8D2IFH9-F1
#
_entry.id   AF-A0A8D2IFH9-F1
#
_cell.length_a   1.000
_cell.length_b   1.000
_cell.length_c   1.000
_cell.angle_alpha   90.00
_cell.angle_beta   90.00
_cell.angle_gamma   90.00
#
_symmetry.space_group_name_H-M   'P 1'
#
loop_
_entity.id
_entity.type
_entity.pdbx_description
1 polymer ?
#
loop_
_entity_poly.entity_id
_entity_poly.type
_entity_poly.pdbx_seq_one_letter_code
_entity_poly.pdbx_strand_id
1 'polypeptide(L)'
;MAGQAFRKFLPLFDRVLVERSAAKTVTKGGIMLPEKSQGKVLQATVVAVGSGSKGKGGEIQPVSVKVGDKVLLPEYGGTKVVLDDKDYFLFRDGDILGKYVDRNKSLLKWHPMKLPIPLKF
;
A
#
# COMPACT_ATOMS: atom_id res chain seq x y z
N MET A 1 -12.59 13.46 -3.98
CA MET A 1 -11.54 13.07 -3.01
C MET A 1 -10.21 13.50 -3.58
N ALA A 2 -9.37 14.18 -2.79
CA ALA A 2 -8.06 14.64 -3.26
C ALA A 2 -7.06 13.46 -3.26
N GLY A 3 -6.29 13.31 -4.34
CA GLY A 3 -5.14 12.40 -4.35
C GLY A 3 -4.11 12.84 -3.31
N GLN A 4 -3.36 11.89 -2.76
CA GLN A 4 -2.34 12.16 -1.75
C GLN A 4 -0.96 12.09 -2.37
N ALA A 5 -0.24 13.21 -2.33
CA ALA A 5 1.10 13.37 -2.90
C ALA A 5 2.20 12.91 -1.92
N PHE A 6 3.38 12.60 -2.47
CA PHE A 6 4.58 12.26 -1.70
C PHE A 6 5.82 12.89 -2.33
N ARG A 7 6.71 13.53 -1.54
CA ARG A 7 7.97 14.16 -2.01
C ARG A 7 7.78 15.02 -3.28
N LYS A 8 6.75 15.89 -3.29
CA LYS A 8 6.36 16.74 -4.44
C LYS A 8 5.92 15.98 -5.71
N PHE A 9 5.74 14.66 -5.63
CA PHE A 9 5.20 13.83 -6.70
C PHE A 9 3.75 13.45 -6.39
N LEU A 10 2.83 13.79 -7.30
CA LEU A 10 1.43 13.41 -7.22
C LEU A 10 1.09 12.51 -8.42
N PRO A 11 0.78 11.21 -8.19
CA PRO A 11 0.31 10.33 -9.24
C PRO A 11 -0.98 10.86 -9.88
N LEU A 12 -1.10 10.74 -11.20
CA LEU A 12 -2.30 11.17 -11.94
C LEU A 12 -3.28 10.01 -12.14
N PHE A 13 -4.58 10.33 -12.07
CA PHE A 13 -5.70 9.40 -12.28
C PHE A 13 -5.69 8.21 -11.30
N ASP A 14 -5.69 6.98 -11.83
CA ASP A 14 -5.70 5.70 -11.14
C ASP A 14 -4.29 5.20 -10.76
N ARG A 15 -3.26 6.06 -10.86
CA ARG A 15 -1.89 5.66 -10.57
C ARG A 15 -1.61 5.65 -9.07
N VAL A 16 -0.79 4.70 -8.66
CA VAL A 16 -0.39 4.45 -7.28
C VAL A 16 1.13 4.31 -7.22
N LEU A 17 1.77 5.11 -6.38
CA LEU A 17 3.21 5.05 -6.14
C LEU A 17 3.47 4.14 -4.93
N VAL A 18 4.40 3.20 -5.08
CA VAL A 18 4.75 2.21 -4.06
C VAL A 18 6.25 2.15 -3.84
N GLU A 19 6.64 1.84 -2.61
CA GLU A 19 8.01 1.53 -2.20
C GLU A 19 8.11 0.03 -1.91
N ARG A 20 9.01 -0.67 -2.61
CA ARG A 20 9.21 -2.11 -2.36
C ARG A 20 9.84 -2.32 -1.00
N SER A 21 9.40 -3.35 -0.29
CA SER A 21 10.03 -3.73 0.97
C SER A 21 11.43 -4.29 0.73
N ALA A 22 12.30 -4.19 1.73
CA ALA A 22 13.65 -4.74 1.69
C ALA A 22 13.64 -6.26 1.42
N ALA A 23 14.61 -6.72 0.63
CA ALA A 23 14.79 -8.14 0.37
C ALA A 23 15.25 -8.87 1.64
N LYS A 24 14.75 -10.10 1.85
CA LYS A 24 15.18 -10.95 2.96
C LYS A 24 16.58 -11.51 2.64
N THR A 25 17.61 -10.90 3.21
CA THR A 25 19.03 -11.33 3.10
C THR A 25 19.35 -12.56 3.92
N VAL A 26 18.66 -12.74 5.05
CA VAL A 26 18.83 -13.89 5.94
C VAL A 26 17.57 -14.76 5.90
N THR A 27 17.75 -16.03 5.58
CA THR A 27 16.67 -17.01 5.67
C THR A 27 16.37 -17.36 7.12
N LYS A 28 15.20 -17.94 7.41
CA LYS A 28 14.81 -18.33 8.78
C LYS A 28 15.80 -19.31 9.46
N GLY A 29 16.63 -20.01 8.67
CA GLY A 29 17.66 -20.92 9.15
C GLY A 29 19.06 -20.30 9.34
N GLY A 30 19.20 -18.97 9.20
CA GLY A 30 20.48 -18.28 9.38
C GLY A 30 21.39 -18.28 8.15
N ILE A 31 20.97 -18.85 7.02
CA ILE A 31 21.76 -18.88 5.78
C ILE A 31 21.58 -17.53 5.06
N MET A 32 22.71 -16.88 4.74
CA MET A 32 22.74 -15.67 3.90
C MET A 32 22.56 -16.03 2.43
N LEU A 33 21.59 -15.38 1.78
CA LEU A 33 21.37 -15.50 0.34
C LEU A 33 22.25 -14.50 -0.41
N PRO A 34 22.93 -14.92 -1.50
CA PRO A 34 23.64 -13.99 -2.36
C PRO A 34 22.65 -13.01 -3.01
N GLU A 35 23.03 -11.73 -3.11
CA GLU A 35 22.16 -10.66 -3.61
C GLU A 35 21.59 -10.95 -5.02
N LYS A 36 22.36 -11.65 -5.88
CA LYS A 36 21.92 -12.03 -7.23
C LYS A 36 20.76 -13.03 -7.26
N SER A 37 20.55 -13.80 -6.19
CA SER A 37 19.45 -14.77 -6.09
C SER A 37 18.20 -14.18 -5.46
N GLN A 38 18.27 -12.93 -4.98
CA GLN A 38 17.11 -12.23 -4.45
C GLN A 38 16.32 -11.62 -5.60
N GLY A 39 15.27 -12.33 -6.02
CA GLY A 39 14.31 -11.82 -6.98
C GLY A 39 13.66 -10.51 -6.51
N LYS A 40 12.95 -9.84 -7.43
CA LYS A 40 12.21 -8.61 -7.13
C LYS A 40 11.24 -8.86 -5.97
N VAL A 41 11.35 -8.06 -4.92
CA VAL A 41 10.40 -8.13 -3.81
C VAL A 41 9.03 -7.65 -4.28
N LEU A 42 8.06 -8.55 -4.27
CA LEU A 42 6.69 -8.27 -4.72
C LEU A 42 5.85 -7.57 -3.64
N GLN A 43 6.32 -7.57 -2.39
CA GLN A 43 5.67 -6.82 -1.32
C GLN A 43 6.11 -5.37 -1.36
N ALA A 44 5.14 -4.46 -1.23
CA ALA A 44 5.40 -3.03 -1.25
C ALA A 44 4.43 -2.26 -0.34
N THR A 45 4.81 -1.03 0.00
CA THR A 45 3.97 -0.11 0.78
C THR A 45 3.55 1.04 -0.11
N VAL A 46 2.27 1.40 -0.09
CA VAL A 46 1.74 2.54 -0.86
C VAL A 46 2.21 3.84 -0.22
N VAL A 47 2.87 4.71 -1.00
CA VAL A 47 3.38 6.00 -0.54
C VAL A 47 2.62 7.20 -1.11
N ALA A 48 2.02 7.06 -2.29
CA ALA A 48 1.17 8.09 -2.89
C ALA A 48 0.05 7.49 -3.72
N VAL A 49 -1.07 8.19 -3.83
CA VAL A 49 -2.25 7.78 -4.60
C VAL A 49 -2.77 8.91 -5.46
N GLY A 50 -3.17 8.59 -6.69
CA GLY A 50 -3.86 9.53 -7.55
C GLY A 50 -5.30 9.80 -7.11
N SER A 51 -5.93 10.78 -7.75
CA SER A 51 -7.30 11.19 -7.44
C SER A 51 -8.36 10.13 -7.74
N GLY A 52 -8.03 9.14 -8.59
CA GLY A 52 -8.98 8.14 -9.09
C GLY A 52 -9.22 8.23 -10.60
N SER A 53 -9.87 7.21 -11.15
CA SER A 53 -10.22 7.15 -12.57
C SER A 53 -11.48 7.95 -12.86
N LYS A 54 -11.56 8.55 -14.05
CA LYS A 54 -12.80 9.20 -14.51
C LYS A 54 -13.77 8.11 -14.95
N GLY A 55 -14.87 7.96 -14.23
CA GLY A 55 -15.95 7.04 -14.60
C GLY A 55 -16.74 7.54 -15.82
N LYS A 56 -17.57 6.67 -16.38
CA LYS A 56 -18.43 6.97 -17.54
C LYS A 56 -19.45 8.09 -17.29
N GLY A 57 -19.78 8.37 -16.02
CA GLY A 57 -20.74 9.39 -15.61
C GLY A 57 -20.14 10.75 -15.21
N GLY A 58 -18.84 10.98 -15.46
CA GLY A 58 -18.17 12.22 -15.06
C GLY A 58 -17.72 12.28 -13.59
N GLU A 59 -18.21 11.37 -12.75
CA GLU A 59 -17.72 11.19 -11.39
C GLU A 59 -16.35 10.51 -11.35
N ILE A 60 -15.50 10.94 -10.41
CA ILE A 60 -14.18 10.35 -10.20
C ILE A 60 -14.34 9.16 -9.26
N GLN A 61 -14.03 7.97 -9.75
CA GLN A 61 -13.97 6.76 -8.94
C GLN A 61 -12.62 6.72 -8.21
N PRO A 62 -12.60 6.82 -6.87
CA PRO A 62 -11.37 6.83 -6.10
C PRO A 62 -10.66 5.47 -6.19
N VAL A 63 -9.34 5.49 -5.96
CA VAL A 63 -8.54 4.26 -5.90
C VAL A 63 -8.93 3.39 -4.68
N SER A 64 -8.71 2.08 -4.80
CA SER A 64 -9.10 1.09 -3.79
C SER A 64 -8.10 0.98 -2.63
N VAL A 65 -6.88 1.47 -2.83
CA VAL A 65 -5.78 1.46 -1.86
C VAL A 65 -5.56 2.83 -1.21
N LYS A 66 -5.04 2.83 0.02
CA LYS A 66 -4.70 4.06 0.76
C LYS A 66 -3.21 4.13 1.01
N VAL A 67 -2.69 5.35 1.22
CA VAL A 67 -1.30 5.55 1.65
C VAL A 67 -1.05 4.82 2.98
N GLY A 68 0.07 4.11 3.05
CA GLY A 68 0.46 3.26 4.18
C GLY A 68 -0.06 1.82 4.11
N ASP A 69 -0.93 1.48 3.14
CA ASP A 69 -1.36 0.10 2.94
C ASP A 69 -0.19 -0.75 2.41
N LYS A 70 -0.07 -1.97 2.92
CA LYS A 70 0.84 -2.99 2.37
C LYS A 70 0.13 -3.76 1.27
N VAL A 71 0.76 -3.87 0.12
CA VAL A 71 0.18 -4.47 -1.09
C VAL A 71 1.10 -5.52 -1.70
N LEU A 72 0.49 -6.42 -2.47
CA LEU A 72 1.18 -7.38 -3.33
C LEU A 72 1.17 -6.85 -4.76
N LEU A 73 2.37 -6.69 -5.31
CA LEU A 73 2.59 -6.25 -6.69
C LEU A 73 2.64 -7.45 -7.64
N PRO A 74 2.26 -7.26 -8.91
CA PRO A 74 2.57 -8.22 -9.95
C PRO A 74 4.08 -8.31 -10.20
N GLU A 75 4.54 -9.44 -10.74
CA GLU A 75 5.95 -9.66 -11.07
C GLU A 75 6.44 -8.73 -12.20
N TYR A 76 5.51 -8.42 -13.12
CA TYR A 76 5.74 -7.61 -14.30
C TYR A 76 4.91 -6.33 -14.26
N GLY A 77 5.35 -5.33 -15.02
CA GLY A 77 4.73 -4.02 -15.07
C GLY A 77 5.30 -3.06 -14.04
N GLY A 78 4.67 -1.89 -14.00
CA GLY A 78 5.10 -0.75 -13.20
C GLY A 78 6.27 0.01 -13.81
N THR A 79 6.28 1.32 -13.62
CA THR A 79 7.35 2.21 -14.07
C THR A 79 8.24 2.59 -12.90
N LYS A 80 9.56 2.46 -13.04
CA LYS A 80 10.51 2.92 -12.03
C LYS A 80 10.52 4.45 -12.01
N VAL A 81 10.42 5.04 -10.82
CA VAL A 81 10.51 6.48 -10.59
C VAL A 81 11.53 6.71 -9.47
N VAL A 82 12.50 7.59 -9.71
CA VAL A 82 13.49 7.97 -8.68
C VAL A 82 13.05 9.30 -8.06
N LEU A 83 12.89 9.33 -6.74
CA LEU A 83 12.57 10.55 -5.99
C LEU A 83 13.54 10.67 -4.83
N ASP A 84 14.24 11.79 -4.72
CA ASP A 84 15.24 12.05 -3.69
C ASP A 84 16.23 10.87 -3.51
N ASP A 85 16.80 10.40 -4.63
CA ASP A 85 17.75 9.29 -4.72
C ASP A 85 17.24 7.93 -4.21
N LYS A 86 15.91 7.78 -4.10
CA LYS A 86 15.26 6.51 -3.73
C LYS A 86 14.40 5.97 -4.88
N ASP A 87 14.44 4.65 -5.01
CA ASP A 87 13.72 3.91 -6.02
C ASP A 87 12.27 3.63 -5.59
N TYR A 88 11.33 4.19 -6.33
CA TYR A 88 9.89 3.92 -6.23
C TYR A 88 9.38 3.27 -7.52
N PHE A 89 8.20 2.68 -7.43
CA PHE A 89 7.52 2.09 -8.58
C PHE A 89 6.10 2.64 -8.69
N LEU A 90 5.69 2.92 -9.91
CA LEU A 90 4.37 3.45 -10.23
C LEU A 90 3.54 2.38 -10.93
N PHE A 91 2.39 2.04 -10.37
CA PHE A 91 1.44 1.06 -10.92
C PHE A 91 0.07 1.69 -11.12
N ARG A 92 -0.82 1.02 -11.86
CA ARG A 92 -2.25 1.34 -11.82
C ARG A 92 -2.91 0.64 -10.63
N ASP A 93 -3.97 1.22 -10.09
CA ASP A 93 -4.76 0.62 -9.01
C ASP A 93 -5.26 -0.79 -9.40
N GLY A 94 -5.66 -0.99 -10.67
CA GLY A 94 -6.13 -2.28 -11.18
C GLY A 94 -5.05 -3.35 -11.35
N ASP A 95 -3.77 -2.98 -11.39
CA ASP A 95 -2.67 -3.94 -11.51
C ASP A 95 -2.27 -4.54 -10.15
N ILE A 96 -2.68 -3.90 -9.05
CA ILE A 96 -2.34 -4.33 -7.69
C ILE A 96 -3.14 -5.59 -7.36
N LEU A 97 -2.44 -6.68 -7.04
CA LEU A 97 -3.05 -8.01 -6.87
C LEU A 97 -3.81 -8.17 -5.56
N GLY A 98 -3.38 -7.47 -4.50
CA GLY A 98 -4.03 -7.58 -3.20
C GLY A 98 -3.46 -6.66 -2.14
N LYS A 99 -4.24 -6.49 -1.07
CA LYS A 99 -3.88 -5.71 0.12
C LYS A 99 -3.74 -6.63 1.33
N TYR A 100 -2.65 -6.49 2.08
CA TYR A 100 -2.49 -7.14 3.38
C TYR A 100 -3.33 -6.40 4.42
N VAL A 101 -4.28 -7.11 5.02
CA VAL A 101 -5.13 -6.57 6.09
C VAL A 101 -4.53 -6.93 7.43
N ASP A 102 -4.08 -5.93 8.19
CA ASP A 102 -3.59 -6.15 9.54
C ASP A 102 -4.74 -6.56 10.47
N ARG A 103 -4.67 -7.81 10.97
CA ARG A 103 -5.68 -8.39 11.89
C ARG A 103 -5.84 -7.64 13.22
N ASN A 104 -4.92 -6.75 13.58
CA ASN A 104 -5.00 -6.02 14.86
C ASN A 104 -5.91 -4.78 14.80
N LYS A 105 -6.19 -4.23 13.60
CA LYS A 105 -7.10 -3.07 13.45
C LYS A 105 -8.59 -3.43 13.51
N SER A 106 -8.95 -4.69 13.27
CA SER A 106 -10.35 -5.15 13.35
C SER A 106 -10.84 -5.32 14.79
N LEU A 107 -9.94 -5.61 15.74
CA LEU A 107 -10.29 -5.81 17.15
C LEU A 107 -10.65 -4.49 17.87
N LEU A 108 -10.05 -3.34 17.50
CA LEU A 108 -10.41 -2.05 18.11
C LEU A 108 -11.81 -1.56 17.72
N LYS A 109 -12.34 -1.96 16.56
CA LYS A 109 -13.71 -1.62 16.13
C LYS A 109 -14.80 -2.43 16.84
N TRP A 110 -14.43 -3.48 17.56
CA TRP A 110 -15.32 -4.34 18.35
C TRP A 110 -15.20 -4.01 19.84
N HIS A 111 -15.48 -2.76 20.23
CA HIS A 111 -15.87 -2.50 21.60
C HIS A 111 -17.40 -2.64 21.68
N PRO A 112 -17.95 -3.69 22.32
CA PRO A 112 -19.35 -3.65 22.70
C PRO A 112 -19.54 -2.47 23.64
N MET A 113 -20.50 -1.62 23.28
CA MET A 113 -21.17 -0.64 24.12
C MET A 113 -21.00 -0.99 25.62
N LYS A 114 -20.18 -0.21 26.34
CA LYS A 114 -20.18 -0.26 27.81
C LYS A 114 -21.59 0.13 28.25
N LEU A 115 -22.39 -0.85 28.62
CA LEU A 115 -23.61 -0.63 29.40
C LEU A 115 -23.20 0.17 30.66
N PRO A 116 -23.88 1.28 30.98
CA PRO A 116 -23.65 1.96 32.23
C PRO A 116 -24.13 1.05 33.36
N ILE A 117 -23.21 0.59 34.19
CA ILE A 117 -23.54 -0.05 35.47
C ILE A 117 -24.10 1.07 36.36
N PRO A 118 -25.37 1.01 36.81
CA PRO A 118 -25.80 1.94 37.83
C PRO A 118 -25.12 1.55 39.14
N LEU A 119 -24.22 2.39 39.64
CA LEU A 119 -23.92 2.41 41.06
C LEU A 119 -25.23 2.73 41.79
N LYS A 120 -25.80 1.73 42.46
CA LYS A 120 -26.70 1.96 43.59
C LYS A 120 -25.91 1.71 44.87
N PHE A 121 -26.08 2.69 45.74
CA PHE A 121 -25.55 2.91 47.08
C PHE A 121 -25.48 1.69 47.98
#